data_AF-A0A2V8V980-F1
#
_entry.id   AF-A0A2V8V980-F1
#
_cell.length_a   1.000
_cell.length_b   1.000
_cell.length_c   1.000
_cell.angle_alpha   90.00
_cell.angle_beta   90.00
_cell.angle_gamma   90.00
#
_symmetry.space_group_name_H-M   'P 1'
#
loop_
_entity.id
_entity.type
_entity.pdbx_description
1 polymer ?
#
loop_
_entity_poly.entity_id
_entity_poly.type
_entity_poly.pdbx_seq_one_letter_code
_entity_poly.pdbx_strand_id
1 'polypeptide(L)'
;MSCSPFDLRDYILGELAADERRQVDRHLRACHGCHDDVERLRTTHATLLALRDEEIPQRIGFVSDKVFEPSGWRRVWQAFWGSSARLGFASAAMLSIALVAFTFYRPAAAPATSDVTTAARVEAAVAERVAAAVDEAVAKTEARQARKTADLMAAAEQQRQADMQNVAERFSVLEKRYNVERLLMARNDFRGEK
;
A
#
# COMPACT_ATOMS: atom_id res chain seq x y z
N MET A 1 8.33 29.21 17.74
CA MET A 1 7.11 29.78 18.33
C MET A 1 6.91 31.15 17.70
N SER A 2 5.80 31.31 16.99
CA SER A 2 5.52 32.41 16.07
C SER A 2 5.21 33.70 16.83
N CYS A 3 6.22 34.53 17.06
CA CYS A 3 6.03 35.95 17.36
C CYS A 3 5.52 36.64 16.08
N SER A 4 4.26 36.38 15.70
CA SER A 4 3.69 36.76 14.40
C SER A 4 2.87 38.04 14.53
N PRO A 5 3.48 39.18 14.18
CA PRO A 5 2.85 40.03 13.18
C PRO A 5 3.73 40.32 11.94
N PHE A 6 5.02 39.96 11.96
CA PHE A 6 5.98 40.38 10.94
C PHE A 6 6.73 39.18 10.35
N ASP A 7 6.97 39.18 9.04
CA ASP A 7 7.81 38.19 8.38
C ASP A 7 9.29 38.62 8.49
N LEU A 8 10.09 37.85 9.24
CA LEU A 8 11.53 38.08 9.40
C LEU A 8 12.30 37.88 8.08
N ARG A 9 11.75 37.09 7.14
CA ARG A 9 12.34 36.90 5.81
C ARG A 9 12.32 38.22 5.04
N ASP A 10 11.17 38.86 5.00
CA ASP A 10 10.98 40.11 4.25
C ASP A 10 11.84 41.24 4.87
N TYR A 11 12.09 41.20 6.19
CA TYR A 11 13.02 42.12 6.86
C TYR A 11 14.45 41.93 6.37
N ILE A 12 14.90 40.68 6.20
CA ILE A 12 16.26 40.35 5.73
C ILE A 12 16.43 40.65 4.23
N LEU A 13 15.39 40.42 3.43
CA LEU A 13 15.37 40.73 1.99
C LEU A 13 15.17 42.24 1.73
N GLY A 14 14.84 43.03 2.76
CA GLY A 14 14.68 44.47 2.66
C GLY A 14 13.35 44.92 2.04
N GLU A 15 12.36 44.04 1.99
CA GLU A 15 11.06 44.23 1.34
C GLU A 15 10.04 44.96 2.24
N LEU A 16 10.30 45.06 3.55
CA LEU A 16 9.43 45.80 4.49
C LEU A 16 9.41 47.31 4.24
N ALA A 17 8.26 47.94 4.52
CA ALA A 17 8.15 49.39 4.58
C ALA A 17 8.94 49.98 5.77
N ALA A 18 9.29 51.27 5.70
CA ALA A 18 10.20 51.90 6.67
C ALA A 18 9.61 52.04 8.10
N ASP A 19 8.30 52.06 8.22
CA ASP A 19 7.55 51.98 9.48
C ASP A 19 7.58 50.56 10.07
N GLU A 20 7.36 49.54 9.25
CA GLU A 20 7.40 48.14 9.68
C GLU A 20 8.81 47.71 10.12
N ARG A 21 9.86 48.13 9.41
CA ARG A 21 11.26 47.85 9.81
C ARG A 21 11.56 48.37 11.21
N ARG A 22 11.12 49.59 11.53
CA ARG A 22 11.32 50.18 12.86
C ARG A 22 10.59 49.39 13.96
N GLN A 23 9.47 48.77 13.62
CA GLN A 23 8.73 47.92 14.54
C GLN A 23 9.46 46.59 14.78
N VAL A 24 10.00 45.98 13.73
CA VAL A 24 10.84 44.77 13.82
C VAL A 24 12.12 45.05 14.61
N ASP A 25 12.83 46.15 14.35
CA ASP A 25 14.04 46.52 15.09
C ASP A 25 13.77 46.68 16.60
N ARG A 26 12.63 47.26 16.97
CA ARG A 26 12.21 47.38 18.36
C ARG A 26 11.94 46.00 18.98
N HIS A 27 11.33 45.09 18.21
CA HIS A 27 11.03 43.74 18.66
C HIS A 27 12.30 42.90 18.84
N LEU A 28 13.26 42.98 17.90
CA LEU A 28 14.52 42.24 17.97
C LEU A 28 15.37 42.61 19.19
N ARG A 29 15.27 43.86 19.68
CA ARG A 29 15.93 44.28 20.94
C ARG A 29 15.30 43.66 22.19
N ALA A 30 14.03 43.25 22.12
CA ALA A 30 13.28 42.74 23.26
C ALA A 30 13.14 41.21 23.26
N CYS A 31 13.26 40.56 22.10
CA CYS A 31 13.05 39.12 21.94
C CYS A 31 14.32 38.40 21.47
N HIS A 32 14.94 37.64 22.36
CA HIS A 32 16.15 36.85 22.05
C HIS A 32 15.88 35.77 20.99
N GLY A 33 14.72 35.10 21.05
CA GLY A 33 14.39 34.05 20.08
C GLY A 33 14.31 34.56 18.65
N CYS A 34 13.70 35.74 18.43
CA CYS A 34 13.65 36.36 17.11
C CYS A 34 15.02 36.88 16.65
N HIS A 35 15.88 37.31 17.58
CA HIS A 35 17.26 37.67 17.26
C HIS A 35 18.04 36.45 16.73
N ASP A 36 17.95 35.31 17.40
CA ASP A 36 18.60 34.07 16.97
C ASP A 36 18.11 33.59 15.60
N ASP A 37 16.80 33.70 15.35
CA ASP A 37 16.21 33.33 14.07
C ASP A 37 16.69 34.26 12.93
N VAL A 38 16.85 35.56 13.18
CA VAL A 38 17.43 36.50 12.21
C VAL A 38 18.90 36.16 11.91
N GLU A 39 19.69 35.81 12.91
CA GLU A 39 21.10 35.42 12.71
C GLU A 39 21.24 34.12 11.88
N ARG A 40 20.35 33.14 12.11
CA ARG A 40 20.29 31.90 11.29
C ARG A 40 19.94 32.20 9.84
N LEU A 41 18.95 33.06 9.62
CA LEU A 41 18.54 33.47 8.28
C LEU A 41 19.64 34.28 7.58
N ARG A 42 20.34 35.18 8.29
CA ARG A 42 21.52 35.91 7.76
C ARG A 42 22.62 34.97 7.30
N THR A 43 22.94 33.96 8.11
CA THR A 43 23.94 32.94 7.77
C THR A 43 23.54 32.15 6.52
N THR A 44 22.26 31.77 6.41
CA THR A 44 21.73 31.05 5.25
C THR A 44 21.76 31.92 4.00
N HIS A 45 21.34 33.18 4.11
CA HIS A 45 21.38 34.15 3.01
C HIS A 45 22.81 34.38 2.51
N ALA A 46 23.78 34.54 3.41
CA ALA A 46 25.19 34.65 3.03
C ALA A 46 25.72 33.38 2.34
N THR A 47 25.27 32.20 2.77
CA THR A 47 25.64 30.92 2.14
C THR A 47 25.05 30.81 0.73
N LEU A 48 23.79 31.23 0.54
CA LEU A 48 23.15 31.26 -0.78
C LEU A 48 23.85 32.22 -1.74
N LEU A 49 24.26 33.40 -1.26
CA LEU A 49 25.03 34.37 -2.06
C LEU A 49 26.47 33.92 -2.34
N ALA A 50 26.98 32.94 -1.60
CA ALA A 50 28.31 32.35 -1.85
C ALA A 50 28.28 31.26 -2.93
N LEU A 51 27.10 30.79 -3.36
CA LEU A 51 27.01 29.93 -4.53
C LEU A 51 27.41 30.73 -5.76
N ARG A 52 28.14 30.08 -6.66
CA ARG A 52 28.44 30.66 -7.97
C ARG A 52 27.13 30.84 -8.73
N ASP A 53 26.97 32.01 -9.36
CA ASP A 53 25.93 32.24 -10.35
C ASP A 53 26.19 31.37 -11.58
N GLU A 54 25.75 30.12 -11.50
CA GLU A 54 25.71 29.20 -12.62
C GLU A 54 24.38 29.41 -13.35
N GLU A 55 24.40 29.47 -14.68
CA GLU A 55 23.16 29.58 -15.45
C GLU A 55 22.25 28.41 -15.07
N ILE A 56 21.02 28.72 -14.62
CA ILE A 56 20.00 27.70 -14.36
C ILE A 56 19.89 26.90 -15.65
N PRO A 57 20.18 25.58 -15.65
CA PRO A 57 20.15 24.79 -16.86
C PRO A 57 18.78 24.96 -17.47
N GLN A 58 18.74 25.65 -18.61
CA GLN A 58 17.50 26.01 -19.29
C GLN A 58 16.86 24.73 -19.76
N ARG A 59 16.06 24.11 -18.91
CA ARG A 59 15.38 22.83 -19.14
C ARG A 59 16.31 21.81 -19.80
N ILE A 60 16.73 20.81 -19.04
CA ILE A 60 16.96 19.50 -19.66
C ILE A 60 15.59 19.02 -20.16
N GLY A 61 15.10 19.61 -21.25
CA GLY A 61 14.17 18.95 -22.12
C GLY A 61 14.94 17.72 -22.54
N PHE A 62 14.41 16.54 -22.20
CA PHE A 62 14.72 15.34 -22.94
C PHE A 62 14.27 15.58 -24.39
N VAL A 63 15.04 16.40 -25.12
CA VAL A 63 15.08 16.37 -26.55
C VAL A 63 15.64 15.00 -26.81
N SER A 64 14.74 14.06 -27.09
CA SER A 64 15.09 12.78 -27.69
C SER A 64 16.15 13.09 -28.74
N ASP A 65 17.34 12.62 -28.47
CA ASP A 65 18.49 12.80 -29.33
C ASP A 65 18.05 12.53 -30.77
N LYS A 66 18.30 13.49 -31.69
CA LYS A 66 18.04 13.28 -33.14
C LYS A 66 18.80 12.06 -33.68
N VAL A 67 19.74 11.55 -32.90
CA VAL A 67 20.52 10.33 -33.10
C VAL A 67 19.67 9.05 -33.05
N PHE A 68 18.46 9.08 -32.47
CA PHE A 68 17.54 7.93 -32.44
C PHE A 68 16.36 8.03 -33.43
N GLU A 69 16.48 8.75 -34.54
CA GLU A 69 15.49 8.56 -35.61
C GLU A 69 15.69 7.18 -36.24
N PRO A 70 14.71 6.24 -36.12
CA PRO A 70 14.75 5.05 -36.95
C PRO A 70 14.71 5.50 -38.42
N SER A 71 15.58 4.91 -39.24
CA SER A 71 15.66 5.16 -40.69
C SER A 71 14.26 5.21 -41.29
N GLY A 72 14.02 6.07 -42.29
CA GLY A 72 12.67 6.31 -42.83
C GLY A 72 11.90 5.01 -43.16
N TRP A 73 12.61 4.00 -43.65
CA TRP A 73 12.07 2.64 -43.85
C TRP A 73 11.60 1.97 -42.56
N ARG A 74 12.41 2.00 -41.50
CA ARG A 74 12.07 1.45 -40.19
C ARG A 74 10.90 2.19 -39.52
N ARG A 75 10.76 3.50 -39.77
CA ARG A 75 9.60 4.30 -39.35
C ARG A 75 8.31 3.87 -40.04
N VAL A 76 8.35 3.64 -41.36
CA VAL A 76 7.19 3.10 -42.10
C VAL A 76 6.86 1.69 -41.65
N TRP A 77 7.88 0.84 -41.43
CA TRP A 77 7.69 -0.51 -40.91
C TRP A 77 7.04 -0.50 -39.52
N GLN A 78 7.51 0.34 -38.59
CA GLN A 78 6.89 0.49 -37.27
C GLN A 78 5.51 1.14 -37.33
N ALA A 79 5.24 2.08 -38.23
CA ALA A 79 3.90 2.64 -38.39
C ALA A 79 2.90 1.63 -38.97
N PHE A 80 3.38 0.72 -39.82
CA PHE A 80 2.57 -0.36 -40.40
C PHE A 80 2.30 -1.47 -39.38
N TRP A 81 3.32 -1.93 -38.65
CA TRP A 81 3.21 -3.03 -37.68
C TRP A 81 2.78 -2.59 -36.26
N GLY A 82 3.02 -1.33 -35.90
CA GLY A 82 2.69 -0.76 -34.59
C GLY A 82 1.28 -0.18 -34.50
N SER A 83 0.56 -0.09 -35.61
CA SER A 83 -0.85 0.32 -35.62
C SER A 83 -1.74 -0.90 -35.32
N SER A 84 -1.80 -1.27 -34.04
CA SER A 84 -2.68 -2.33 -33.53
C SER A 84 -4.14 -2.15 -33.98
N ALA A 85 -4.62 -0.91 -34.06
CA ALA A 85 -5.95 -0.59 -34.57
C ALA A 85 -6.15 -0.96 -36.06
N ARG A 86 -5.14 -0.69 -36.91
CA ARG A 86 -5.21 -1.04 -38.36
C ARG A 86 -5.09 -2.55 -38.58
N LEU A 87 -4.25 -3.22 -37.79
CA LEU A 87 -4.13 -4.69 -37.83
C LEU A 87 -5.42 -5.37 -37.35
N GLY A 88 -6.07 -4.82 -36.32
CA GLY A 88 -7.38 -5.28 -35.85
C GLY A 88 -8.45 -5.17 -36.96
N PHE A 89 -8.57 -4.02 -37.61
CA PHE A 89 -9.50 -3.85 -38.74
C PHE A 89 -9.17 -4.74 -39.93
N ALA A 90 -7.88 -4.91 -40.28
CA ALA A 90 -7.46 -5.79 -41.36
C ALA A 90 -7.82 -7.26 -41.07
N SER A 91 -7.62 -7.73 -39.83
CA SER A 91 -8.01 -9.09 -39.43
C SER A 91 -9.52 -9.30 -39.46
N ALA A 92 -10.30 -8.31 -39.01
CA ALA A 92 -11.76 -8.36 -39.06
C ALA A 92 -12.29 -8.37 -40.52
N ALA A 93 -11.69 -7.56 -41.40
CA ALA A 93 -12.01 -7.57 -42.82
C ALA A 93 -11.66 -8.90 -43.48
N MET A 94 -10.47 -9.46 -43.20
CA MET A 94 -10.06 -10.76 -43.71
C MET A 94 -10.98 -11.89 -43.21
N LEU A 95 -11.38 -11.87 -41.93
CA LEU A 95 -12.31 -12.84 -41.36
C LEU A 95 -13.69 -12.73 -42.01
N SER A 96 -14.16 -11.51 -42.26
CA SER A 96 -15.44 -11.26 -42.93
C SER A 96 -15.43 -11.82 -44.37
N ILE A 97 -14.35 -11.58 -45.12
CA ILE A 97 -14.17 -12.12 -46.48
C ILE A 97 -14.06 -13.65 -46.43
N ALA A 98 -13.33 -14.21 -45.47
CA ALA A 98 -13.21 -15.65 -45.31
C ALA A 98 -14.56 -16.30 -45.00
N LEU A 99 -15.41 -15.66 -44.18
CA LEU A 99 -16.76 -16.13 -43.90
C LEU A 99 -17.63 -16.12 -45.16
N VAL A 100 -17.58 -15.04 -45.94
CA VAL A 100 -18.32 -14.94 -47.21
C VAL A 100 -17.84 -16.00 -48.20
N ALA A 101 -16.53 -16.12 -48.42
CA ALA A 101 -15.95 -17.16 -49.27
C ALA A 101 -16.35 -18.56 -48.77
N PHE A 102 -16.29 -18.80 -47.46
CA PHE A 102 -16.71 -20.07 -46.87
C PHE A 102 -18.18 -20.36 -47.10
N THR A 103 -19.07 -19.36 -47.10
CA THR A 103 -20.48 -19.56 -47.45
C THR A 103 -20.69 -19.89 -48.93
N PHE A 104 -19.93 -19.28 -49.84
CA PHE A 104 -20.04 -19.53 -51.28
C PHE A 104 -19.39 -20.86 -51.72
N TYR A 105 -18.30 -21.26 -51.08
CA TYR A 105 -17.56 -22.48 -51.41
C TYR A 105 -17.90 -23.66 -50.50
N ARG A 106 -18.83 -23.51 -49.54
CA ARG A 106 -19.32 -24.65 -48.76
C ARG A 106 -20.12 -25.58 -49.69
N PRO A 107 -19.79 -26.87 -49.82
CA PRO A 107 -20.78 -27.83 -50.27
C PRO A 107 -21.94 -27.77 -49.26
N ALA A 108 -23.18 -27.66 -49.76
CA ALA A 108 -24.37 -27.56 -48.92
C ALA A 108 -24.35 -28.65 -47.85
N ALA A 109 -24.01 -28.27 -46.62
CA ALA A 109 -24.21 -29.15 -45.48
C ALA A 109 -25.73 -29.25 -45.30
N ALA A 110 -26.24 -30.48 -45.30
CA ALA A 110 -27.63 -30.75 -44.98
C ALA A 110 -28.03 -29.96 -43.72
N PRO A 111 -29.26 -29.40 -43.66
CA PRO A 111 -29.67 -28.60 -42.52
C PRO A 111 -29.49 -29.44 -41.25
N ALA A 112 -28.56 -29.02 -40.39
CA ALA A 112 -28.50 -29.52 -39.04
C ALA A 112 -29.78 -29.02 -38.37
N THR A 113 -30.75 -29.90 -38.20
CA THR A 113 -31.83 -29.66 -37.27
C THR A 113 -31.16 -29.44 -35.91
N SER A 114 -31.37 -28.25 -35.35
CA SER A 114 -31.05 -27.98 -33.95
C SER A 114 -31.97 -28.86 -33.11
N ASP A 115 -31.61 -30.12 -32.94
CA ASP A 115 -32.36 -31.08 -32.17
C ASP A 115 -32.33 -30.60 -30.71
N VAL A 116 -33.45 -30.02 -30.25
CA VAL A 116 -33.69 -29.59 -28.86
C VAL A 116 -33.35 -30.70 -27.85
N THR A 117 -33.45 -31.97 -28.29
CA THR A 117 -33.03 -33.17 -27.55
C THR A 117 -31.52 -33.25 -27.29
N THR A 118 -30.66 -32.66 -28.12
CA THR A 118 -29.21 -32.61 -27.89
C THR A 118 -28.82 -31.58 -26.84
N ALA A 119 -29.44 -30.39 -26.87
CA ALA A 119 -29.21 -29.34 -25.87
C ALA A 119 -29.64 -29.80 -24.48
N ALA A 120 -30.84 -30.38 -24.34
CA ALA A 120 -31.34 -30.88 -23.05
C ALA A 120 -30.47 -32.02 -22.48
N ARG A 121 -29.91 -32.91 -23.32
CA ARG A 121 -28.98 -33.97 -22.88
C ARG A 121 -27.64 -33.39 -22.44
N VAL A 122 -27.13 -32.37 -23.12
CA VAL A 122 -25.89 -31.69 -22.74
C VAL A 122 -26.08 -30.96 -21.41
N GLU A 123 -27.20 -30.26 -21.21
CA GLU A 123 -27.51 -29.59 -19.95
C GLU A 123 -27.63 -30.57 -18.78
N ALA A 124 -28.30 -31.72 -18.98
CA ALA A 124 -28.38 -32.76 -17.95
C ALA A 124 -27.00 -33.33 -17.59
N ALA A 125 -26.14 -33.60 -18.57
CA ALA A 125 -24.79 -34.10 -18.35
C ALA A 125 -23.89 -33.05 -17.67
N VAL A 126 -24.08 -31.75 -17.97
CA VAL A 126 -23.37 -30.67 -17.29
C VAL A 126 -23.86 -30.53 -15.85
N ALA A 127 -25.17 -30.57 -15.60
CA ALA A 127 -25.75 -30.50 -14.27
C ALA A 127 -25.23 -31.61 -13.36
N GLU A 128 -25.13 -32.84 -13.87
CA GLU A 128 -24.58 -33.98 -13.12
C GLU A 128 -23.09 -33.77 -12.78
N ARG A 129 -22.28 -33.32 -13.74
CA ARG A 129 -20.85 -33.02 -13.51
C ARG A 129 -20.65 -31.89 -12.52
N VAL A 130 -21.49 -30.85 -12.59
CA VAL A 130 -21.44 -29.73 -11.66
C VAL A 130 -21.85 -30.19 -10.26
N ALA A 131 -22.90 -30.99 -10.11
CA ALA A 131 -23.30 -31.55 -8.82
C ALA A 131 -22.17 -32.37 -8.19
N ALA A 132 -21.56 -33.29 -8.94
CA ALA A 132 -20.44 -34.09 -8.46
C ALA A 132 -19.22 -33.23 -8.06
N ALA A 133 -18.89 -32.19 -8.85
CA ALA A 133 -17.80 -31.28 -8.55
C ALA A 133 -18.08 -30.40 -7.31
N VAL A 134 -19.33 -29.99 -7.12
CA VAL A 134 -19.77 -29.22 -5.94
C VAL A 134 -19.69 -30.09 -4.70
N ASP A 135 -20.16 -31.33 -4.75
CA ASP A 135 -20.10 -32.27 -3.61
C ASP A 135 -18.64 -32.54 -3.20
N GLU A 136 -17.74 -32.73 -4.17
CA GLU A 136 -16.30 -32.88 -3.89
C GLU A 136 -15.70 -31.61 -3.25
N ALA A 137 -16.08 -30.43 -3.74
CA ALA A 137 -15.61 -29.16 -3.20
C ALA A 137 -16.13 -28.89 -1.79
N VAL A 138 -17.40 -29.22 -1.51
CA VAL A 138 -18.01 -29.11 -0.18
C VAL A 138 -17.32 -30.06 0.78
N ALA A 139 -17.13 -31.34 0.41
CA ALA A 139 -16.43 -32.31 1.25
C ALA A 139 -15.00 -31.86 1.62
N LYS A 140 -14.25 -31.28 0.67
CA LYS A 140 -12.92 -30.71 0.93
C LYS A 140 -12.97 -29.51 1.87
N THR A 141 -14.01 -28.68 1.75
CA THR A 141 -14.18 -27.46 2.56
C THR A 141 -14.60 -27.81 3.99
N GLU A 142 -15.54 -28.73 4.16
CA GLU A 142 -15.97 -29.25 5.46
C GLU A 142 -14.80 -29.94 6.18
N ALA A 143 -14.00 -30.76 5.49
CA ALA A 143 -12.80 -31.36 6.07
C ALA A 143 -11.79 -30.30 6.53
N ARG A 144 -11.63 -29.19 5.80
CA ARG A 144 -10.76 -28.08 6.21
C ARG A 144 -11.33 -27.33 7.40
N GLN A 145 -12.64 -27.10 7.44
CA GLN A 145 -13.31 -26.45 8.55
C GLN A 145 -13.24 -27.30 9.82
N ALA A 146 -13.50 -28.60 9.74
CA ALA A 146 -13.40 -29.54 10.85
C ALA A 146 -11.99 -29.58 11.45
N ARG A 147 -10.95 -29.51 10.60
CA ARG A 147 -9.56 -29.38 11.08
C ARG A 147 -9.32 -28.06 11.81
N LYS A 148 -9.74 -26.93 11.22
CA LYS A 148 -9.60 -25.62 11.86
C LYS A 148 -10.35 -25.52 13.18
N THR A 149 -11.56 -26.08 13.28
CA THR A 149 -12.32 -26.07 14.54
C THR A 149 -11.66 -26.94 15.59
N ALA A 150 -11.15 -28.13 15.21
CA ALA A 150 -10.36 -28.98 16.11
C ALA A 150 -9.08 -28.26 16.60
N ASP A 151 -8.36 -27.57 15.71
CA ASP A 151 -7.15 -26.81 16.05
C ASP A 151 -7.47 -25.65 17.00
N LEU A 152 -8.57 -24.92 16.76
CA LEU A 152 -9.02 -23.84 17.65
C LEU A 152 -9.43 -24.36 19.04
N MET A 153 -10.12 -25.50 19.10
CA MET A 153 -10.48 -26.13 20.38
C MET A 153 -9.24 -26.61 21.14
N ALA A 154 -8.28 -27.21 20.44
CA ALA A 154 -7.01 -27.65 21.04
C ALA A 154 -6.18 -26.46 21.55
N ALA A 155 -6.12 -25.36 20.79
CA ALA A 155 -5.44 -24.14 21.20
C ALA A 155 -6.13 -23.47 22.42
N ALA A 156 -7.46 -23.44 22.45
CA ALA A 156 -8.22 -22.91 23.57
C ALA A 156 -8.02 -23.74 24.85
N GLU A 157 -7.97 -25.06 24.74
CA GLU A 157 -7.71 -25.95 25.87
C GLU A 157 -6.27 -25.79 26.40
N GLN A 158 -5.28 -25.66 25.51
CA GLN A 158 -3.90 -25.35 25.93
C GLN A 158 -3.81 -24.02 26.67
N GLN A 159 -4.49 -22.98 26.19
CA GLN A 159 -4.53 -21.68 26.86
C GLN A 159 -5.17 -21.79 28.24
N ARG A 160 -6.29 -22.51 28.36
CA ARG A 160 -6.96 -22.77 29.64
C ARG A 160 -6.03 -23.48 30.64
N GLN A 161 -5.26 -24.47 30.18
CA GLN A 161 -4.31 -25.19 31.03
C GLN A 161 -3.16 -24.29 31.48
N ALA A 162 -2.62 -23.45 30.59
CA ALA A 162 -1.59 -22.48 30.94
C ALA A 162 -2.10 -21.43 31.96
N ASP A 163 -3.34 -20.94 31.78
CA ASP A 163 -3.97 -20.01 32.71
C ASP A 163 -4.16 -20.64 34.10
N MET A 164 -4.60 -21.91 34.16
CA MET A 164 -4.71 -22.63 35.44
C MET A 164 -3.35 -22.81 36.14
N GLN A 165 -2.28 -23.09 35.39
CA GLN A 165 -0.93 -23.18 35.94
C GLN A 165 -0.44 -21.83 36.47
N ASN A 166 -0.65 -20.75 35.71
CA ASN A 166 -0.30 -19.39 36.14
C ASN A 166 -1.06 -18.98 37.42
N VAL A 167 -2.34 -19.32 37.51
CA VAL A 167 -3.15 -19.05 38.70
C VAL A 167 -2.62 -19.85 39.90
N ALA A 168 -2.32 -21.14 39.73
CA ALA A 168 -1.74 -21.97 40.78
C ALA A 168 -0.38 -21.45 41.27
N GLU A 169 0.50 -21.02 40.35
CA GLU A 169 1.79 -20.42 40.70
C GLU A 169 1.61 -19.13 41.51
N ARG A 170 0.70 -18.25 41.09
CA ARG A 170 0.37 -17.01 41.82
C ARG A 170 -0.11 -17.30 43.25
N PHE A 171 -0.98 -18.28 43.43
CA PHE A 171 -1.42 -18.71 44.76
C PHE A 171 -0.25 -19.24 45.60
N SER A 172 0.66 -20.03 45.02
CA SER A 172 1.83 -20.54 45.74
C SER A 172 2.78 -19.42 46.21
N VAL A 173 2.93 -18.36 45.42
CA VAL A 173 3.74 -17.19 45.78
C VAL A 173 3.09 -16.40 46.92
N LEU A 174 1.76 -16.22 46.86
CA LEU A 174 0.99 -15.57 47.93
C LEU A 174 1.07 -16.35 49.25
N GLU A 175 0.95 -17.68 49.20
CA GLU A 175 1.08 -18.55 50.37
C GLU A 175 2.48 -18.43 51.00
N LYS A 176 3.55 -18.47 50.17
CA LYS A 176 4.92 -18.26 50.64
C LYS A 176 5.10 -16.89 51.30
N ARG A 177 4.57 -15.82 50.70
CA ARG A 177 4.65 -14.46 51.26
C ARG A 177 3.93 -14.37 52.60
N TYR A 178 2.71 -14.92 52.68
CA TYR A 178 1.94 -14.95 53.92
C TYR A 178 2.69 -15.72 55.03
N ASN A 179 3.29 -16.87 54.71
CA ASN A 179 4.09 -17.64 55.67
C ASN A 179 5.32 -16.88 56.16
N VAL A 180 6.01 -16.13 55.29
CA VAL A 180 7.14 -15.27 55.67
C VAL A 180 6.70 -14.14 56.58
N GLU A 181 5.62 -13.42 56.24
CA GLU A 181 5.09 -12.34 57.07
C GLU A 181 4.66 -12.84 58.46
N ARG A 182 4.00 -14.00 58.53
CA ARG A 182 3.62 -14.65 59.80
C ARG A 182 4.84 -15.00 60.66
N LEU A 183 5.92 -15.53 60.06
CA LEU A 183 7.17 -15.82 60.77
C LEU A 183 7.86 -14.55 61.28
N LEU A 184 7.80 -13.45 60.51
CA LEU A 184 8.36 -12.16 60.92
C LEU A 184 7.59 -11.54 62.10
N MET A 185 6.26 -11.65 62.09
CA MET A 185 5.41 -11.20 63.21
C MET A 185 5.73 -11.99 64.49
N ALA A 186 5.74 -13.33 64.41
CA ALA A 186 6.09 -14.17 65.56
C ALA A 186 7.48 -13.85 66.13
N ARG A 187 8.46 -13.52 65.27
CA ARG A 187 9.81 -13.12 65.72
C ARG A 187 9.82 -11.77 66.45
N ASN A 188 8.97 -10.83 66.08
CA ASN A 188 8.91 -9.52 66.73
C ASN A 188 8.26 -9.61 68.12
N ASP A 189 7.26 -10.47 68.30
CA ASP A 189 6.60 -10.68 69.59
C ASP A 189 7.61 -11.18 70.66
N PHE A 190 8.50 -12.11 70.31
CA PHE A 190 9.56 -12.58 71.22
C PHE A 190 10.61 -11.50 71.58
N ARG A 191 10.69 -10.39 70.84
CA ARG A 191 11.68 -9.32 71.09
C ARG A 191 11.16 -8.20 71.99
N GLY A 192 9.85 -8.12 72.23
CA GLY A 192 9.21 -7.08 73.04
C GLY A 192 9.14 -7.34 74.54
N GLU A 193 9.54 -8.52 75.01
CA GLU A 193 9.37 -8.99 76.41
C GLU A 193 10.64 -8.86 77.28
N LYS A 194 11.58 -7.96 76.94
CA LYS A 194 12.78 -7.68 77.77
C LYS A 194 12.87 -6.23 78.21
#